data_AF-Q6JAA3-F1
#
_entry.id   AF-Q6JAA3-F1
#
_cell.length_a   1.000
_cell.length_b   1.000
_cell.length_c   1.000
_cell.angle_alpha   90.00
_cell.angle_beta   90.00
_cell.angle_gamma   90.00
#
_symmetry.space_group_name_H-M   'P 1'
#
loop_
_entity.id
_entity.type
_entity.pdbx_description
1 polymer ?
#
loop_
_entity_poly.entity_id
_entity_poly.type
_entity_poly.pdbx_seq_one_letter_code
_entity_poly.pdbx_strand_id
1 'polypeptide(L)' 'MRESATVEDGCTWRKYGQKNILNSRYPRCYFRCAHKYDQDCRATKQVQTIQENPIIYQTTYFGQHTCSSVKIPKH' A
#
# COMPACT_ATOMS: atom_id res chain seq x y z
N MET A 1 8.91 4.09 -5.24
CA MET A 1 8.17 4.66 -4.10
C MET A 1 7.32 5.80 -4.61
N ARG A 2 6.12 6.03 -4.06
CA ARG A 2 5.20 7.10 -4.47
C ARG A 2 4.79 7.93 -3.28
N GLU A 3 4.85 9.24 -3.40
CA GLU A 3 4.36 10.19 -2.39
C GLU A 3 3.00 10.73 -2.83
N SER A 4 2.02 10.75 -1.92
CA SER A 4 0.67 11.22 -2.22
C SER A 4 -0.09 11.63 -0.96
N ALA A 5 -1.09 12.49 -1.12
CA ALA A 5 -2.04 12.85 -0.06
C ALA A 5 -3.04 11.71 0.25
N THR A 6 -3.11 10.67 -0.60
CA THR A 6 -4.00 9.52 -0.40
C THR A 6 -3.23 8.20 -0.50
N VAL A 7 -3.77 7.17 0.14
CA VAL A 7 -3.26 5.78 0.08
C VAL A 7 -4.07 4.91 -0.89
N GLU A 8 -5.08 5.51 -1.51
CA GLU A 8 -6.02 4.88 -2.43
C GLU A 8 -5.42 4.83 -3.84
N ASP A 9 -5.38 3.63 -4.41
CA ASP A 9 -4.76 3.34 -5.70
C ASP A 9 -5.65 2.47 -6.60
N GLY A 10 -6.93 2.32 -6.23
CA GLY A 10 -7.91 1.50 -6.96
C GLY A 10 -7.77 -0.01 -6.76
N CYS A 11 -6.73 -0.48 -6.06
CA CYS A 11 -6.55 -1.89 -5.74
C CYS A 11 -7.15 -2.24 -4.36
N THR A 12 -7.64 -3.48 -4.21
CA THR A 12 -8.19 -3.94 -2.93
C THR A 12 -7.07 -4.51 -2.05
N TRP A 13 -6.80 -3.82 -0.95
CA TRP A 13 -5.74 -4.14 0.00
C TRP A 13 -6.29 -4.59 1.34
N ARG A 14 -5.64 -5.58 1.97
CA ARG A 14 -5.89 -6.00 3.35
C ARG A 14 -4.65 -5.72 4.20
N LYS A 15 -4.82 -5.01 5.31
CA LYS A 15 -3.74 -4.80 6.29
C LYS A 15 -3.39 -6.14 6.93
N TYR A 16 -2.10 -6.47 6.99
CA TYR A 16 -1.63 -7.70 7.66
C TYR A 16 -0.62 -7.43 8.77
N GLY A 17 -0.10 -6.19 8.87
CA GLY A 17 0.86 -5.84 9.88
C GLY A 17 1.02 -4.33 10.05
N GLN A 18 1.63 -3.96 11.17
CA GLN A 18 2.03 -2.60 11.49
C GLN A 18 3.32 -2.65 12.31
N LYS A 19 4.24 -1.71 12.07
CA LYS A 19 5.49 -1.62 12.83
C LYS A 19 5.80 -0.17 13.19
N ASN A 20 6.18 0.07 14.45
CA ASN A 20 6.74 1.36 14.87
C ASN A 20 8.10 1.54 14.19
N ILE A 21 8.32 2.72 13.60
CA ILE A 21 9.56 3.04 12.89
C ILE A 21 10.38 3.98 13.77
N LEU A 22 11.65 3.62 13.97
CA LEU A 22 12.59 4.46 14.70
C LEU A 22 12.65 5.84 14.04
N ASN A 23 12.61 6.90 14.84
CA ASN A 23 12.60 8.29 14.40
C ASN A 23 11.38 8.70 13.55
N SER A 24 10.29 7.93 13.58
CA SER A 24 9.02 8.35 12.99
C SER A 24 7.96 8.53 14.08
N ARG A 25 7.16 9.59 13.95
CA ARG A 25 5.95 9.79 14.76
C ARG A 25 4.85 8.80 14.43
N TYR A 26 4.91 8.18 13.24
CA TYR A 26 3.85 7.33 12.73
C TYR A 26 4.35 5.91 12.43
N PRO A 27 3.54 4.89 12.75
CA PRO A 27 3.88 3.53 12.40
C PRO A 27 3.79 3.30 10.89
N ARG A 28 4.61 2.38 10.38
CA ARG A 28 4.47 1.84 9.02
C ARG A 28 3.38 0.79 8.99
N CYS A 29 2.43 0.94 8.07
CA CYS A 29 1.40 -0.04 7.81
C CYS A 29 1.79 -0.96 6.64
N TYR A 30 1.51 -2.26 6.78
CA TYR A 30 1.81 -3.27 5.79
C TYR A 30 0.52 -3.89 5.26
N PHE A 31 0.39 -3.92 3.93
CA PHE A 31 -0.79 -4.38 3.23
C PHE A 31 -0.43 -5.45 2.20
N ARG A 32 -1.35 -6.39 1.99
CA ARG A 32 -1.30 -7.42 0.96
C ARG A 32 -2.53 -7.30 0.08
N CYS A 33 -2.44 -7.72 -1.16
CA CYS A 33 -3.63 -7.79 -2.01
C CYS A 33 -4.70 -8.65 -1.31
N ALA A 34 -5.96 -8.20 -1.36
CA ALA A 34 -7.08 -8.99 -0.87
C ALA A 34 -7.11 -10.36 -1.57
N HIS A 35 -6.75 -10.40 -2.86
CA HIS A 35 -6.79 -11.60 -3.68
C HIS A 35 -5.60 -12.56 -3.51
N LYS A 36 -4.87 -12.45 -2.39
CA LYS A 36 -3.67 -13.27 -2.13
C LYS A 36 -3.97 -14.77 -2.10
N TYR A 37 -5.11 -15.18 -1.55
CA TYR A 37 -5.39 -16.60 -1.30
C TYR A 37 -6.29 -17.23 -2.36
N ASP A 38 -7.19 -16.45 -2.94
CA ASP A 38 -8.13 -16.87 -4.00
C ASP A 38 -7.54 -16.77 -5.42
N GLN A 39 -6.53 -15.91 -5.65
CA GLN A 39 -5.92 -15.72 -6.98
C GLN A 39 -4.38 -15.72 -6.95
N ASP A 40 -3.78 -16.25 -5.88
CA ASP A 40 -2.32 -16.24 -5.61
C ASP A 40 -1.63 -14.87 -5.85
N CYS A 41 -2.35 -13.76 -5.63
CA CYS A 41 -1.80 -12.44 -5.89
C CYS A 41 -0.79 -12.03 -4.81
N ARG A 42 0.49 -11.91 -5.20
CA ARG A 42 1.61 -11.62 -4.30
C ARG A 42 1.92 -10.14 -4.12
N ALA A 43 1.11 -9.25 -4.71
CA ALA A 43 1.27 -7.82 -4.54
C ALA A 43 1.12 -7.43 -3.06
N THR A 44 2.08 -6.63 -2.57
CA THR A 44 2.05 -6.04 -1.23
C THR A 44 2.42 -4.56 -1.32
N LYS A 45 1.98 -3.76 -0.35
CA LYS A 45 2.43 -2.37 -0.20
C LYS A 45 2.72 -2.02 1.25
N GLN A 46 3.63 -1.09 1.44
CA GLN A 46 3.93 -0.44 2.71
C GLN A 46 3.51 1.02 2.62
N VAL A 47 2.87 1.53 3.66
CA VAL A 47 2.46 2.94 3.76
C VAL A 47 3.10 3.54 5.00
N GLN A 48 3.79 4.66 4.81
CA GLN A 48 4.39 5.45 5.86
C GLN A 48 3.90 6.90 5.75
N THR A 49 3.40 7.48 6.83
CA THR A 49 3.20 8.94 6.89
C THR A 49 4.55 9.61 7.09
N ILE A 50 4.92 10.52 6.20
CA ILE A 50 6.21 11.25 6.23
C ILE A 50 6.04 12.74 6.56
N GLN A 51 4.84 13.29 6.40
CA GLN A 51 4.50 14.67 6.74
C GLN A 51 3.04 14.75 7.20
N GLU A 52 2.75 15.60 8.18
CA GLU A 52 1.41 15.76 8.78
C GLU A 52 0.61 16.90 8.13
N ASN A 53 1.28 18.01 7.77
CA ASN A 53 0.66 19.23 7.28
C ASN A 53 1.41 19.78 6.04
N PRO A 54 0.87 19.63 4.81
CA PRO A 54 -0.23 18.71 4.48
C PRO A 54 0.16 17.25 4.73
N ILE A 55 -0.83 16.37 4.85
CA ILE A 55 -0.54 14.95 5.06
C ILE A 55 0.08 14.36 3.80
N ILE A 56 1.25 13.72 3.93
CA ILE A 56 1.93 13.03 2.83
C ILE A 56 2.25 11.60 3.26
N TYR A 57 1.80 10.66 2.43
CA TYR A 57 2.07 9.24 2.55
C TYR A 57 3.12 8.83 1.53
N GLN A 58 4.19 8.19 2.00
CA GLN A 58 5.11 7.43 1.18
C GLN A 58 4.62 5.99 1.07
N THR A 59 4.26 5.57 -0.13
CA THR A 59 3.83 4.21 -0.45
C THR A 59 4.92 3.47 -1.23
N THR A 60 5.29 2.28 -0.76
CA THR A 60 6.22 1.38 -1.44
C THR A 60 5.51 0.11 -1.85
N TYR A 61 5.50 -0.20 -3.14
CA TYR A 61 4.87 -1.40 -3.69
C TYR A 61 5.92 -2.50 -3.90
N PHE A 62 5.53 -3.75 -3.65
CA PHE A 62 6.36 -4.94 -3.86
C PHE A 62 5.56 -6.01 -4.58
N GLY A 63 6.19 -6.67 -5.56
CA GLY A 63 5.51 -7.58 -6.47
C GLY A 63 4.56 -6.87 -7.43
N GLN A 64 3.95 -7.64 -8.33
CA GLN A 64 2.94 -7.17 -9.26
C GLN A 64 1.60 -7.83 -8.95
N HIS A 65 0.51 -7.14 -9.27
CA HIS A 65 -0.80 -7.74 -9.17
C HIS A 65 -0.99 -8.76 -10.30
N THR A 66 -1.40 -9.97 -9.93
CA THR A 66 -1.82 -11.03 -10.86
C THR A 66 -3.32 -11.31 -10.79
N CYS A 67 -4.03 -10.63 -9.88
CA CYS A 67 -5.47 -10.76 -9.71
C CYS A 67 -6.25 -10.00 -10.78
N SER A 68 -7.45 -10.47 -11.12
CA SER A 68 -8.36 -9.84 -12.07
C SER A 68 -8.90 -8.47 -11.61
N SER A 69 -8.76 -8.13 -10.32
CA SER A 69 -9.28 -6.88 -9.75
C SER A 69 -8.43 -5.64 -10.05
N VAL A 70 -7.35 -5.75 -10.83
CA VAL A 70 -6.58 -4.57 -11.22
C VAL A 70 -7.41 -3.82 -12.25
N LYS A 71 -8.16 -2.82 -11.80
CA LYS A 71 -8.64 -1.77 -12.69
C LYS A 71 -7.42 -0.96 -13.11
N ILE A 72 -6.62 -1.49 -14.03
CA ILE A 72 -5.62 -0.71 -14.75
C ILE A 72 -6.43 0.39 -15.44
N PRO A 73 -6.17 1.68 -15.20
CA PRO A 73 -6.64 2.70 -16.11
C PRO A 73 -5.97 2.39 -17.44
N LYS A 74 -6.70 1.78 -18.36
CA LYS A 74 -6.29 1.82 -19.76
C LYS A 74 -6.27 3.31 -20.12
N HIS A 75 -5.12 3.75 -20.62
CA HIS A 75 -4.79 5.11 -21.04
C HIS A 75 -5.99 5.91 -21.56
#